data_AF-A0A269VUK2-F1
#
_entry.id   AF-A0A269VUK2-F1
#
_cell.length_a   1.000
_cell.length_b   1.000
_cell.length_c   1.000
_cell.angle_alpha   90.00
_cell.angle_beta   90.00
_cell.angle_gamma   90.00
#
_symmetry.space_group_name_H-M   'P 1'
#
loop_
_entity.id
_entity.type
_entity.pdbx_description
1 polymer ?
#
loop_
_entity_poly.entity_id
_entity_poly.type
_entity_poly.pdbx_seq_one_letter_code
_entity_poly.pdbx_strand_id
1 'polypeptide(L)'
;MDLKRILAFLVVILLISSTLPVTTQASESEEGPTVGRLILNASVKTFRQYSVAGSSGLDESEGAIRITFKEADFELFKGLSVDGKKSVMNTVAQNNWGDYLGVQVCYIVVIYNNKVYAVGATSNDAADSSISFEYYEQGSSNMEPWKDKSINLTPPPNGKPVVKTIDDKGVIIKNNTMLPAVQVVKNMGGSVQFDSKTKNITLKYQKTTMQAKLDSKSVQINDAKRSYAVAPQIIDGKLMLPLKMAQDLFAAKITVDKSQIGHPSSSYIDAVTLITDTTKLTVPVNDLYEAYIGYYGKTVWVHTAHTLISDLSGNYVNIKNLAQVKLTKVERNIGDLIDAYFVYKGKTYKAPMVKSDFKYVFYTSNPYQQYKFSQKHWRQIEEHTISTGMTSDMVYLSWGWYDQNMKNTYSWGTTEFWVYERSYGGDKYLYFVNDVLQSISTY
;
A
#
# COMPACT_ATOMS: atom_id res chain seq x y z
N MET A 1 -73.05 43.50 -26.05
CA MET A 1 -71.97 43.85 -26.98
C MET A 1 -70.95 42.71 -26.92
N ASP A 2 -70.60 42.21 -28.11
CA ASP A 2 -69.87 40.99 -28.50
C ASP A 2 -68.98 40.15 -27.56
N LEU A 3 -69.31 38.86 -27.54
CA LEU A 3 -68.51 37.69 -27.93
C LEU A 3 -67.00 37.89 -28.24
N LYS A 4 -66.11 37.26 -27.44
CA LYS A 4 -65.20 36.16 -27.88
C LYS A 4 -64.02 35.89 -26.92
N ARG A 5 -63.94 34.62 -26.51
CA ARG A 5 -62.75 33.77 -26.23
C ARG A 5 -62.17 33.79 -24.79
N ILE A 6 -62.41 32.70 -24.02
CA ILE A 6 -61.57 31.47 -23.86
C ILE A 6 -60.61 31.69 -22.65
N LEU A 7 -60.51 30.85 -21.62
CA LEU A 7 -61.10 29.55 -21.31
C LEU A 7 -61.05 29.28 -19.79
N ALA A 8 -62.09 28.61 -19.30
CA ALA A 8 -62.28 27.68 -18.17
C ALA A 8 -61.32 27.70 -16.96
N PHE A 9 -61.80 27.85 -15.71
CA PHE A 9 -62.65 26.89 -14.94
C PHE A 9 -61.94 25.52 -14.72
N LEU A 10 -61.99 24.87 -13.55
CA LEU A 10 -63.11 24.75 -12.63
C LEU A 10 -62.63 24.26 -11.26
N VAL A 11 -63.16 24.90 -10.22
CA VAL A 11 -63.21 24.49 -8.81
C VAL A 11 -64.07 23.23 -8.67
N VAL A 12 -63.66 22.24 -7.89
CA VAL A 12 -64.57 21.48 -7.02
C VAL A 12 -63.88 21.19 -5.69
N ILE A 13 -64.35 21.88 -4.66
CA ILE A 13 -64.19 21.49 -3.25
C ILE A 13 -65.19 20.36 -2.98
N LEU A 14 -64.71 19.27 -2.42
CA LEU A 14 -65.55 18.41 -1.57
C LEU A 14 -64.73 17.97 -0.36
N LEU A 15 -65.15 18.47 0.80
CA LEU A 15 -64.70 18.10 2.13
C LEU A 15 -65.06 16.63 2.40
N ILE A 16 -64.07 15.81 2.73
CA ILE A 16 -64.24 14.63 3.58
C ILE A 16 -63.10 14.63 4.59
N SER A 17 -63.48 14.66 5.87
CA SER A 17 -62.63 14.48 7.03
C SER A 17 -61.99 13.10 7.03
N SER A 18 -60.67 13.06 6.99
CA SER A 18 -59.89 11.99 7.63
C SER A 18 -58.59 12.59 8.14
N THR A 19 -58.37 12.43 9.44
CA THR A 19 -57.09 12.66 10.11
C THR A 19 -56.08 11.67 9.55
N LEU A 20 -55.29 12.10 8.57
CA LEU A 20 -54.07 11.41 8.18
C LEU A 20 -52.94 11.95 9.06
N PRO A 21 -52.15 11.09 9.75
CA PRO A 21 -50.90 11.55 10.32
C PRO A 21 -49.99 11.90 9.15
N VAL A 22 -49.71 13.19 8.98
CA VAL A 22 -48.68 13.68 8.08
C VAL A 22 -47.34 13.21 8.66
N THR A 23 -46.87 12.05 8.22
CA THR A 23 -45.46 11.68 8.34
C THR A 23 -44.75 12.32 7.16
N THR A 24 -44.42 13.60 7.30
CA THR A 24 -43.42 14.25 6.44
C THR A 24 -42.07 13.60 6.73
N GLN A 25 -41.62 12.73 5.83
CA GLN A 25 -40.21 12.35 5.76
C GLN A 25 -39.44 13.58 5.28
N ALA A 26 -38.82 14.30 6.22
CA ALA A 26 -37.83 15.32 5.90
C ALA A 26 -36.60 14.64 5.31
N SER A 27 -36.01 15.24 4.28
CA SER A 27 -34.79 14.73 3.63
C SER A 27 -33.55 15.05 4.47
N GLU A 28 -32.49 14.24 4.32
CA GLU A 28 -31.21 14.33 5.04
C GLU A 28 -30.59 15.75 5.06
N SER A 29 -30.87 16.59 4.05
CA SER A 29 -30.34 17.96 3.96
C SER A 29 -31.02 18.98 4.89
N GLU A 30 -32.24 18.71 5.36
CA GLU A 30 -33.00 19.64 6.21
C GLU A 30 -32.75 19.41 7.71
N GLU A 31 -32.40 18.17 8.11
CA GLU A 31 -32.18 17.79 9.51
C GLU A 31 -30.76 18.08 10.03
N GLY A 32 -29.80 18.40 9.14
CA GLY A 32 -28.38 18.56 9.46
C GLY A 32 -28.06 19.45 10.68
N PRO A 33 -28.65 20.65 10.82
CA PRO A 33 -28.44 21.49 12.00
C PRO A 33 -28.92 20.84 13.31
N THR A 34 -30.05 20.13 13.27
CA THR A 34 -30.61 19.42 14.43
C THR A 34 -29.74 18.23 14.81
N VAL A 35 -29.31 17.43 13.81
CA VAL A 35 -28.37 16.31 14.01
C VAL A 35 -27.06 16.79 14.63
N GLY A 36 -26.45 17.85 14.09
CA GLY A 36 -25.21 18.43 14.63
C GLY A 36 -25.34 18.91 16.07
N ARG A 37 -26.46 19.57 16.41
CA ARG A 37 -26.75 19.98 17.79
C ARG A 37 -26.86 18.77 18.74
N LEU A 38 -27.57 17.72 18.32
CA LEU A 38 -27.75 16.53 19.15
C LEU A 38 -26.43 15.80 19.41
N ILE A 39 -25.57 15.69 18.39
CA ILE A 39 -24.23 15.09 18.54
C ILE A 39 -23.40 15.87 19.57
N LEU A 40 -23.42 17.21 19.52
CA LEU A 40 -22.66 18.06 20.45
C LEU A 40 -23.20 18.02 21.89
N ASN A 41 -24.52 17.89 22.06
CA ASN A 41 -25.16 17.93 23.38
C ASN A 41 -25.36 16.55 24.02
N ALA A 42 -25.03 15.47 23.30
CA ALA A 42 -25.13 14.10 23.80
C ALA A 42 -24.25 13.89 25.05
N SER A 43 -24.86 13.41 26.14
CA SER A 43 -24.12 12.91 27.29
C SER A 43 -23.85 11.41 27.11
N VAL A 44 -22.57 11.05 27.11
CA VAL A 44 -22.07 9.73 26.70
C VAL A 44 -21.46 8.98 27.88
N LYS A 45 -21.81 7.71 28.03
CA LYS A 45 -21.11 6.77 28.93
C LYS A 45 -20.73 5.50 28.17
N THR A 46 -19.45 5.17 28.19
CA THR A 46 -18.88 3.98 27.55
C THR A 46 -18.78 2.82 28.56
N PHE A 47 -18.98 1.59 28.08
CA PHE A 47 -18.92 0.38 28.88
C PHE A 47 -17.97 -0.63 28.22
N ARG A 48 -17.01 -1.10 29.01
CA ARG A 48 -16.13 -2.23 28.67
C ARG A 48 -16.30 -3.36 29.67
N GLN A 49 -15.72 -4.52 29.32
CA GLN A 49 -15.63 -5.71 30.16
C GLN A 49 -15.03 -5.47 31.56
N TYR A 50 -14.28 -4.38 31.80
CA TYR A 50 -13.60 -4.18 33.09
C TYR A 50 -14.53 -3.63 34.19
N SER A 51 -15.26 -4.54 34.83
CA SER A 51 -15.79 -4.35 36.17
C SER A 51 -15.40 -5.57 37.01
N VAL A 52 -14.64 -5.34 38.08
CA VAL A 52 -14.23 -6.37 39.06
C VAL A 52 -15.42 -6.80 39.95
N ALA A 53 -16.65 -6.41 39.59
CA ALA A 53 -17.87 -6.83 40.28
C ALA A 53 -19.10 -6.68 39.37
N GLY A 54 -19.34 -7.67 38.49
CA GLY A 54 -20.59 -7.79 37.73
C GLY A 54 -20.37 -7.86 36.21
N SER A 55 -20.78 -8.97 35.61
CA SER A 55 -20.64 -9.28 34.19
C SER A 55 -21.36 -8.27 33.30
N SER A 56 -20.60 -7.52 32.49
CA SER A 56 -21.12 -6.60 31.47
C SER A 56 -21.95 -7.28 30.38
N GLY A 57 -21.91 -8.62 30.29
CA GLY A 57 -22.60 -9.40 29.25
C GLY A 57 -22.09 -9.12 27.84
N LEU A 58 -20.91 -8.51 27.74
CA LEU A 58 -20.19 -8.17 26.50
C LEU A 58 -18.93 -9.03 26.44
N ASP A 59 -18.66 -9.60 25.27
CA ASP A 59 -17.43 -10.37 25.01
C ASP A 59 -16.21 -9.44 24.79
N GLU A 60 -15.00 -10.01 24.71
CA GLU A 60 -13.74 -9.26 24.56
C GLU A 60 -13.69 -8.37 23.32
N SER A 61 -14.47 -8.72 22.28
CA SER A 61 -14.59 -7.98 21.02
C SER A 61 -15.78 -7.01 20.99
N GLU A 62 -16.50 -6.83 22.10
CA GLU A 62 -17.74 -6.05 22.16
C GLU A 62 -17.64 -4.86 23.12
N GLY A 63 -18.34 -3.78 22.78
CA GLY A 63 -18.48 -2.58 23.61
C GLY A 63 -19.91 -2.07 23.59
N ALA A 64 -20.27 -1.20 24.54
CA ALA A 64 -21.56 -0.52 24.53
C ALA A 64 -21.44 0.94 24.93
N ILE A 65 -22.20 1.80 24.26
CA ILE A 65 -22.29 3.24 24.51
C ILE A 65 -23.73 3.62 24.88
N ARG A 66 -23.87 4.37 25.98
CA ARG A 66 -25.13 4.97 26.40
C ARG A 66 -25.12 6.45 26.05
N ILE A 67 -26.13 6.87 25.29
CA ILE A 67 -26.40 8.25 24.91
C ILE A 67 -27.60 8.73 25.71
N THR A 68 -27.45 9.88 26.35
CA THR A 68 -28.51 10.54 27.13
C THR A 68 -28.66 11.99 26.67
N PHE A 69 -29.89 12.49 26.65
CA PHE A 69 -30.21 13.85 26.26
C PHE A 69 -30.96 14.58 27.37
N LYS A 70 -30.83 15.91 27.40
CA LYS A 70 -31.75 16.77 28.15
C LYS A 70 -33.11 16.78 27.44
N GLU A 71 -34.18 17.07 28.18
CA GLU A 71 -35.57 17.01 27.69
C GLU A 71 -35.77 17.67 26.32
N ALA A 72 -35.33 18.92 26.14
CA ALA A 72 -35.48 19.64 24.87
C ALA A 72 -34.77 18.96 23.69
N ASP A 73 -33.58 18.39 23.92
CA ASP A 73 -32.80 17.68 22.90
C ASP A 73 -33.38 16.28 22.65
N PHE A 74 -33.95 15.63 23.67
CA PHE A 74 -34.64 14.36 23.50
C PHE A 74 -35.88 14.49 22.61
N GLU A 75 -36.68 15.55 22.79
CA GLU A 75 -37.84 15.80 21.92
C GLU A 75 -37.42 16.08 20.46
N LEU A 76 -36.29 16.76 20.25
CA LEU A 76 -35.69 16.90 18.90
C LEU A 76 -35.28 15.54 18.33
N PHE A 77 -34.62 14.68 19.11
CA PHE A 77 -34.23 13.34 18.67
C PHE A 77 -35.45 12.49 18.29
N LYS A 78 -36.55 12.55 19.05
CA LYS A 78 -37.80 11.86 18.72
C LYS A 78 -38.36 12.30 17.37
N GLY A 79 -38.27 13.60 17.06
CA GLY A 79 -38.77 14.19 15.83
C GLY A 79 -37.95 13.90 14.57
N LEU A 80 -36.71 13.40 14.69
CA LEU A 80 -35.87 13.08 13.54
C LEU A 80 -36.43 11.94 12.69
N SER A 81 -36.06 11.92 11.41
CA SER A 81 -36.19 10.75 10.54
C SER A 81 -35.41 9.53 11.09
N VAL A 82 -35.65 8.35 10.53
CA VAL A 82 -34.85 7.14 10.86
C VAL A 82 -33.38 7.38 10.54
N ASP A 83 -33.08 7.99 9.39
CA ASP A 83 -31.72 8.27 8.95
C ASP A 83 -31.05 9.33 9.84
N GLY A 84 -31.77 10.38 10.23
CA GLY A 84 -31.29 11.36 11.21
C GLY A 84 -30.98 10.74 12.57
N LYS A 85 -31.84 9.84 13.08
CA LYS A 85 -31.58 9.11 14.33
C LYS A 85 -30.33 8.23 14.22
N LYS A 86 -30.20 7.48 13.12
CA LYS A 86 -29.00 6.66 12.84
C LYS A 86 -27.74 7.52 12.77
N SER A 87 -27.81 8.69 12.13
CA SER A 87 -26.67 9.59 11.99
C SER A 87 -26.19 10.13 13.34
N VAL A 88 -27.11 10.57 14.21
CA VAL A 88 -26.77 10.98 15.58
C VAL A 88 -26.13 9.81 16.34
N MET A 89 -26.77 8.64 16.31
CA MET A 89 -26.31 7.45 17.04
C MET A 89 -24.92 7.01 16.60
N ASN A 90 -24.74 6.79 15.29
CA ASN A 90 -23.49 6.30 14.73
C ASN A 90 -22.37 7.32 14.92
N THR A 91 -22.59 8.60 14.62
CA THR A 91 -21.56 9.64 14.78
C THR A 91 -21.08 9.73 16.23
N VAL A 92 -21.99 9.69 17.20
CA VAL A 92 -21.61 9.66 18.62
C VAL A 92 -20.79 8.41 18.94
N ALA A 93 -21.15 7.24 18.42
CA ALA A 93 -20.37 6.01 18.62
C ALA A 93 -18.97 6.09 17.99
N GLN A 94 -18.84 6.59 16.76
CA GLN A 94 -17.56 6.75 16.06
C GLN A 94 -16.65 7.76 16.77
N ASN A 95 -17.19 8.89 17.23
CA ASN A 95 -16.43 9.92 17.96
C ASN A 95 -15.86 9.41 19.29
N ASN A 96 -16.49 8.39 19.87
CA ASN A 96 -16.05 7.77 21.14
C ASN A 96 -15.39 6.40 20.90
N TRP A 97 -15.07 6.03 19.66
CA TRP A 97 -14.49 4.70 19.37
C TRP A 97 -13.11 4.51 20.01
N GLY A 98 -12.35 5.60 20.16
CA GLY A 98 -11.03 5.60 20.81
C GLY A 98 -11.05 5.06 22.24
N ASP A 99 -12.21 5.08 22.90
CA ASP A 99 -12.42 4.50 24.21
C ASP A 99 -12.49 2.97 24.17
N TYR A 100 -12.36 2.31 23.01
CA TYR A 100 -12.55 0.87 22.77
C TYR A 100 -11.40 0.18 21.97
N LEU A 101 -10.22 0.03 22.57
CA LEU A 101 -9.15 -0.86 22.07
C LEU A 101 -9.63 -2.32 22.02
N GLY A 102 -9.58 -2.95 20.85
CA GLY A 102 -9.91 -4.37 20.63
C GLY A 102 -11.36 -4.67 20.27
N VAL A 103 -12.26 -3.68 20.34
CA VAL A 103 -13.69 -3.85 20.05
C VAL A 103 -13.94 -3.88 18.53
N GLN A 104 -14.71 -4.88 18.11
CA GLN A 104 -15.16 -5.08 16.74
C GLN A 104 -16.61 -4.62 16.54
N VAL A 105 -17.44 -4.74 17.58
CA VAL A 105 -18.87 -4.37 17.58
C VAL A 105 -19.17 -3.45 18.76
N CYS A 106 -19.84 -2.32 18.49
CA CYS A 106 -20.32 -1.40 19.52
C CYS A 106 -21.85 -1.31 19.50
N TYR A 107 -22.48 -1.58 20.64
CA TYR A 107 -23.92 -1.43 20.86
C TYR A 107 -24.24 0.00 21.32
N ILE A 108 -25.10 0.69 20.61
CA ILE A 108 -25.51 2.09 20.86
C ILE A 108 -26.89 2.09 21.47
N VAL A 109 -27.06 2.77 22.61
CA VAL A 109 -28.35 2.84 23.30
C VAL A 109 -28.69 4.27 23.70
N VAL A 110 -29.86 4.75 23.26
CA VAL A 110 -30.38 6.07 23.63
C VAL A 110 -31.37 5.93 24.78
N ILE A 111 -31.10 6.65 25.88
CA ILE A 111 -31.83 6.56 27.13
C ILE A 111 -32.38 7.92 27.54
N TYR A 112 -33.64 7.93 27.97
CA TYR A 112 -34.28 9.08 28.60
C TYR A 112 -35.25 8.61 29.69
N ASN A 113 -35.27 9.30 30.84
CA ASN A 113 -36.13 8.95 31.99
C ASN A 113 -36.15 7.45 32.35
N ASN A 114 -34.98 6.83 32.43
CA ASN A 114 -34.79 5.39 32.72
C ASN A 114 -35.54 4.43 31.77
N LYS A 115 -35.72 4.84 30.52
CA LYS A 115 -36.20 3.98 29.43
C LYS A 115 -35.29 4.06 28.22
N VAL A 116 -35.19 2.96 27.48
CA VAL A 116 -34.47 2.87 26.21
C VAL A 116 -35.41 3.22 25.06
N TYR A 117 -35.04 4.20 24.25
CA TYR A 117 -35.85 4.66 23.12
C TYR A 117 -35.28 4.27 21.75
N ALA A 118 -33.97 4.10 21.65
CA ALA A 118 -33.36 3.59 20.42
C ALA A 118 -32.18 2.69 20.73
N VAL A 119 -32.02 1.64 19.94
CA VAL A 119 -30.88 0.73 20.00
C VAL A 119 -30.31 0.52 18.61
N GLY A 120 -29.01 0.28 18.55
CA GLY A 120 -28.32 -0.08 17.33
C GLY A 120 -27.03 -0.81 17.62
N ALA A 121 -26.49 -1.46 16.62
CA ALA A 121 -25.16 -2.04 16.63
C ALA A 121 -24.39 -1.50 15.43
N THR A 122 -23.15 -1.10 15.67
CA THR A 122 -22.27 -0.53 14.66
C THR A 122 -20.87 -1.17 14.77
N SER A 123 -20.05 -0.94 13.76
CA SER A 123 -18.64 -1.30 13.75
C SER A 123 -17.79 -0.06 13.47
N ASN A 124 -16.47 -0.15 13.67
CA ASN A 124 -15.57 0.98 13.46
C ASN A 124 -15.66 1.45 12.00
N ASP A 125 -15.85 2.75 11.78
CA ASP A 125 -16.01 3.38 10.48
C ASP A 125 -17.23 2.90 9.65
N ALA A 126 -18.25 2.31 10.29
CA ALA A 126 -19.48 1.96 9.61
C ALA A 126 -20.22 3.21 9.11
N ALA A 127 -20.85 3.13 7.94
CA ALA A 127 -21.72 4.19 7.44
C ALA A 127 -23.06 4.21 8.19
N ASP A 128 -23.69 5.38 8.32
CA ASP A 128 -24.98 5.55 9.02
C ASP A 128 -26.07 4.61 8.47
N SER A 129 -26.10 4.40 7.16
CA SER A 129 -27.04 3.50 6.49
C SER A 129 -26.84 2.02 6.83
N SER A 130 -25.65 1.64 7.31
CA SER A 130 -25.25 0.25 7.58
C SER A 130 -25.45 -0.21 9.02
N ILE A 131 -25.70 0.71 9.96
CA ILE A 131 -25.94 0.33 11.35
C ILE A 131 -27.30 -0.37 11.51
N SER A 132 -27.39 -1.32 12.43
CA SER A 132 -28.69 -1.82 12.86
C SER A 132 -29.41 -0.75 13.68
N PHE A 133 -30.74 -0.74 13.61
CA PHE A 133 -31.54 0.29 14.26
C PHE A 133 -32.91 -0.25 14.63
N GLU A 134 -33.30 -0.02 15.88
CA GLU A 134 -34.64 -0.27 16.38
C GLU A 134 -35.05 0.89 17.31
N TYR A 135 -36.30 1.32 17.20
CA TYR A 135 -36.85 2.47 17.92
C TYR A 135 -38.12 2.08 18.67
N TYR A 136 -38.20 2.49 19.93
CA TYR A 136 -39.32 2.22 20.84
C TYR A 136 -40.07 3.51 21.14
N GLU A 137 -41.20 3.75 20.47
CA GLU A 137 -41.99 4.99 20.65
C GLU A 137 -42.39 5.24 22.12
N GLN A 138 -42.69 4.18 22.87
CA GLN A 138 -43.13 4.26 24.28
C GLN A 138 -41.98 4.04 25.30
N GLY A 139 -40.77 3.81 24.78
CA GLY A 139 -39.60 3.40 25.56
C GLY A 139 -39.70 1.98 26.13
N SER A 140 -38.58 1.27 26.16
CA SER A 140 -38.42 -0.05 26.78
C SER A 140 -37.84 0.06 28.18
N SER A 141 -38.28 -0.82 29.09
CA SER A 141 -37.71 -0.96 30.44
C SER A 141 -36.42 -1.79 30.47
N ASN A 142 -36.08 -2.50 29.38
CA ASN A 142 -34.83 -3.23 29.28
C ASN A 142 -33.67 -2.24 29.07
N MET A 143 -32.92 -1.98 30.13
CA MET A 143 -31.80 -1.03 30.14
C MET A 143 -30.49 -1.58 29.55
N GLU A 144 -30.43 -2.88 29.30
CA GLU A 144 -29.24 -3.58 28.79
C GLU A 144 -29.63 -4.47 27.61
N PRO A 145 -30.18 -3.88 26.54
CA PRO A 145 -30.72 -4.62 25.40
C PRO A 145 -29.68 -5.52 24.71
N TRP A 146 -28.39 -5.18 24.80
CA TRP A 146 -27.29 -6.01 24.30
C TRP A 146 -27.14 -7.37 25.02
N LYS A 147 -27.70 -7.53 26.23
CA LYS A 147 -27.72 -8.80 26.96
C LYS A 147 -28.89 -9.70 26.54
N ASP A 148 -29.89 -9.15 25.87
CA ASP A 148 -31.12 -9.84 25.52
C ASP A 148 -31.12 -10.24 24.04
N LYS A 149 -30.87 -11.53 23.78
CA LYS A 149 -30.79 -12.10 22.43
C LYS A 149 -32.12 -12.08 21.67
N SER A 150 -33.22 -11.62 22.27
CA SER A 150 -34.50 -11.41 21.55
C SER A 150 -34.46 -10.19 20.62
N ILE A 151 -33.56 -9.25 20.87
CA ILE A 151 -33.33 -8.08 20.02
C ILE A 151 -32.32 -8.51 18.95
N ASN A 152 -32.80 -8.83 17.75
CA ASN A 152 -31.99 -9.33 16.61
C ASN A 152 -31.08 -8.24 16.01
N LEU A 153 -30.23 -7.60 16.83
CA LEU A 153 -29.21 -6.66 16.38
C LEU A 153 -28.11 -7.43 15.67
N THR A 154 -28.26 -7.65 14.37
CA THR A 154 -27.14 -8.10 13.53
C THR A 154 -26.27 -6.89 13.26
N PRO A 155 -25.03 -6.81 13.78
CA PRO A 155 -24.14 -5.70 13.47
C PRO A 155 -23.85 -5.68 11.97
N PRO A 156 -23.54 -4.51 11.37
CA PRO A 156 -22.87 -4.50 10.08
C PRO A 156 -21.63 -5.41 10.16
N PRO A 157 -21.25 -6.10 9.07
CA PRO A 157 -20.01 -6.86 9.02
C PRO A 157 -18.88 -6.02 9.61
N ASN A 158 -18.05 -6.63 10.48
CA ASN A 158 -16.98 -5.94 11.19
C ASN A 158 -16.28 -4.90 10.30
N GLY A 159 -16.14 -3.71 10.89
CA GLY A 159 -15.71 -2.48 10.26
C GLY A 159 -14.39 -2.61 9.52
N LYS A 160 -14.27 -1.89 8.40
CA LYS A 160 -13.19 -1.90 7.39
C LYS A 160 -12.59 -3.29 7.07
N PRO A 161 -12.50 -3.69 5.79
CA PRO A 161 -11.85 -4.94 5.39
C PRO A 161 -10.52 -5.12 6.12
N VAL A 162 -10.26 -6.31 6.69
CA VAL A 162 -9.04 -6.57 7.46
C VAL A 162 -7.84 -6.17 6.60
N VAL A 163 -7.11 -5.15 7.05
CA VAL A 163 -5.98 -4.61 6.31
C VAL A 163 -4.78 -5.49 6.57
N LYS A 164 -4.26 -6.09 5.50
CA LYS A 164 -3.08 -6.93 5.52
C LYS A 164 -2.06 -6.40 4.52
N THR A 165 -0.79 -6.45 4.91
CA THR A 165 0.33 -6.30 4.00
C THR A 165 1.18 -7.56 4.10
N ILE A 166 1.71 -8.04 2.98
CA ILE A 166 2.63 -9.18 2.96
C ILE A 166 4.03 -8.72 2.57
N ASP A 167 5.04 -9.40 3.10
CA ASP A 167 6.45 -9.12 2.79
C ASP A 167 6.86 -9.65 1.40
N ASP A 168 6.18 -10.71 0.95
CA ASP A 168 6.40 -11.29 -0.37
C ASP A 168 5.95 -10.33 -1.46
N LYS A 169 6.90 -9.99 -2.34
CA LYS A 169 6.66 -9.02 -3.42
C LYS A 169 6.14 -9.70 -4.68
N GLY A 170 5.20 -9.02 -5.34
CA GLY A 170 4.90 -9.24 -6.75
C GLY A 170 6.05 -8.74 -7.65
N VAL A 171 5.97 -9.08 -8.94
CA VAL A 171 6.91 -8.61 -9.96
C VAL A 171 6.16 -8.18 -11.21
N ILE A 172 6.76 -7.35 -12.04
CA ILE A 172 6.23 -7.05 -13.38
C ILE A 172 7.00 -7.87 -14.40
N ILE A 173 6.27 -8.60 -15.25
CA ILE A 173 6.82 -9.37 -16.38
C ILE A 173 5.98 -9.06 -17.62
N LYS A 174 6.61 -8.62 -18.71
CA LYS A 174 5.94 -8.32 -19.98
C LYS A 174 4.72 -7.40 -19.76
N ASN A 175 4.90 -6.35 -18.98
CA ASN A 175 3.85 -5.40 -18.59
C ASN A 175 2.67 -5.99 -17.79
N ASN A 176 2.82 -7.18 -17.19
CA ASN A 176 1.80 -7.80 -16.35
C ASN A 176 2.33 -7.95 -14.91
N THR A 177 1.53 -7.52 -13.93
CA THR A 177 1.83 -7.76 -12.52
C THR A 177 1.55 -9.21 -12.16
N MET A 178 2.56 -9.88 -11.63
CA MET A 178 2.54 -11.25 -11.17
C MET A 178 2.64 -11.25 -9.64
N LEU A 179 1.79 -12.01 -8.96
CA LEU A 179 1.67 -12.02 -7.50
C LEU A 179 2.03 -13.39 -6.91
N PRO A 180 2.64 -13.44 -5.71
CA PRO A 180 2.95 -14.69 -5.03
C PRO A 180 1.67 -15.42 -4.64
N ALA A 181 1.32 -16.47 -5.40
CA ALA A 181 -0.01 -17.08 -5.36
C ALA A 181 -0.35 -17.65 -3.98
N VAL A 182 0.60 -18.35 -3.35
CA VAL A 182 0.40 -19.01 -2.05
C VAL A 182 0.07 -17.98 -0.97
N GLN A 183 0.84 -16.91 -0.89
CA GLN A 183 0.71 -15.88 0.14
C GLN A 183 -0.54 -15.04 -0.07
N VAL A 184 -0.81 -14.64 -1.31
CA VAL A 184 -2.01 -13.86 -1.63
C VAL A 184 -3.26 -14.67 -1.31
N VAL A 185 -3.37 -15.89 -1.81
CA VAL A 185 -4.56 -16.72 -1.59
C VAL A 185 -4.74 -17.09 -0.13
N LYS A 186 -3.67 -17.45 0.60
CA LYS A 186 -3.76 -17.73 2.04
C LYS A 186 -4.20 -16.51 2.85
N ASN A 187 -3.66 -15.32 2.58
CA ASN A 187 -4.01 -14.10 3.32
C ASN A 187 -5.42 -13.60 3.03
N MET A 188 -5.93 -13.90 1.83
CA MET A 188 -7.34 -13.69 1.45
C MET A 188 -8.28 -14.77 2.02
N GLY A 189 -7.78 -15.78 2.76
CA GLY A 189 -8.61 -16.85 3.35
C GLY A 189 -8.92 -18.03 2.43
N GLY A 190 -8.20 -18.15 1.32
CA GLY A 190 -8.28 -19.27 0.38
C GLY A 190 -7.21 -20.35 0.61
N SER A 191 -7.16 -21.31 -0.32
CA SER A 191 -6.13 -22.36 -0.35
C SER A 191 -5.54 -22.54 -1.75
N VAL A 192 -4.27 -22.96 -1.79
CA VAL A 192 -3.51 -23.26 -3.01
C VAL A 192 -3.02 -24.69 -2.97
N GLN A 193 -3.25 -25.43 -4.05
CA GLN A 193 -2.66 -26.73 -4.30
C GLN A 193 -1.89 -26.67 -5.62
N PHE A 194 -0.64 -27.12 -5.61
CA PHE A 194 0.19 -27.22 -6.80
C PHE A 194 0.80 -28.61 -6.86
N ASP A 195 0.49 -29.34 -7.94
CA ASP A 195 1.11 -30.62 -8.26
C ASP A 195 2.25 -30.38 -9.24
N SER A 196 3.49 -30.56 -8.77
CA SER A 196 4.70 -30.33 -9.57
C SER A 196 4.87 -31.33 -10.72
N LYS A 197 4.28 -32.53 -10.64
CA LYS A 197 4.37 -33.55 -11.70
C LYS A 197 3.42 -33.23 -12.84
N THR A 198 2.16 -32.96 -12.53
CA THR A 198 1.12 -32.66 -13.54
C THR A 198 1.11 -31.18 -13.96
N LYS A 199 1.83 -30.34 -13.21
CA LYS A 199 1.83 -28.87 -13.30
C LYS A 199 0.46 -28.25 -13.02
N ASN A 200 -0.46 -28.99 -12.42
CA ASN A 200 -1.81 -28.53 -12.13
C ASN A 200 -1.81 -27.62 -10.89
N ILE A 201 -2.56 -26.53 -10.98
CA ILE A 201 -2.76 -25.54 -9.92
C ILE A 201 -4.25 -25.51 -9.61
N THR A 202 -4.61 -25.67 -8.35
CA THR A 202 -5.99 -25.51 -7.87
C THR A 202 -6.01 -24.46 -6.77
N LEU A 203 -6.78 -23.39 -6.98
CA LEU A 203 -6.97 -22.31 -6.03
C LEU A 203 -8.44 -22.32 -5.59
N LYS A 204 -8.70 -22.23 -4.29
CA LYS A 204 -10.06 -22.15 -3.74
C LYS A 204 -10.21 -20.92 -2.88
N TYR A 205 -11.32 -20.22 -3.06
CA TYR A 205 -11.72 -19.10 -2.21
C TYR A 205 -13.25 -19.08 -2.12
N GLN A 206 -13.80 -19.22 -0.90
CA GLN A 206 -15.23 -19.35 -0.67
C GLN A 206 -15.86 -20.40 -1.61
N LYS A 207 -16.80 -20.01 -2.48
CA LYS A 207 -17.47 -20.88 -3.46
C LYS A 207 -16.74 -20.96 -4.81
N THR A 208 -15.69 -20.16 -5.01
CA THR A 208 -14.93 -20.10 -6.27
C THR A 208 -13.81 -21.13 -6.26
N THR A 209 -13.78 -21.98 -7.28
CA THR A 209 -12.68 -22.90 -7.56
C THR A 209 -12.04 -22.54 -8.89
N MET A 210 -10.75 -22.23 -8.88
CA MET A 210 -9.95 -21.98 -10.07
C MET A 210 -8.99 -23.13 -10.32
N GLN A 211 -9.05 -23.69 -11.52
CA GLN A 211 -8.17 -24.75 -12.01
C GLN A 211 -7.32 -24.17 -13.15
N ALA A 212 -6.02 -24.13 -12.93
CA ALA A 212 -5.04 -23.63 -13.90
C ALA A 212 -3.93 -24.66 -14.08
N LYS A 213 -3.09 -24.44 -15.08
CA LYS A 213 -1.87 -25.23 -15.29
C LYS A 213 -0.70 -24.27 -15.44
N LEU A 214 0.44 -24.62 -14.85
CA LEU A 214 1.67 -23.84 -15.00
C LEU A 214 1.98 -23.64 -16.49
N ASP A 215 2.37 -22.43 -16.86
CA ASP A 215 2.69 -22.02 -18.23
C ASP A 215 1.51 -22.06 -19.22
N SER A 216 0.29 -22.38 -18.79
CA SER A 216 -0.93 -22.30 -19.60
C SER A 216 -1.68 -20.99 -19.36
N LYS A 217 -2.06 -20.32 -20.44
CA LYS A 217 -2.93 -19.13 -20.40
C LYS A 217 -4.41 -19.47 -20.19
N SER A 218 -4.78 -20.73 -20.43
CA SER A 218 -6.16 -21.18 -20.27
C SER A 218 -6.40 -21.68 -18.85
N VAL A 219 -7.45 -21.16 -18.23
CA VAL A 219 -7.83 -21.39 -16.84
C VAL A 219 -9.33 -21.64 -16.79
N GLN A 220 -9.75 -22.55 -15.91
CA GLN A 220 -11.15 -22.81 -15.63
C GLN A 220 -11.51 -22.21 -14.26
N ILE A 221 -12.53 -21.36 -14.21
CA ILE A 221 -13.10 -20.83 -12.97
C ILE A 221 -14.51 -21.40 -12.85
N ASN A 222 -14.73 -22.23 -11.84
CA ASN A 222 -15.92 -23.06 -11.71
C ASN A 222 -16.11 -23.86 -13.03
N ASP A 223 -17.23 -23.70 -13.72
CA ASP A 223 -17.51 -24.39 -14.98
C ASP A 223 -17.13 -23.57 -16.23
N ALA A 224 -16.64 -22.34 -16.06
CA ALA A 224 -16.33 -21.43 -17.15
C ALA A 224 -14.84 -21.42 -17.51
N LYS A 225 -14.52 -21.63 -18.79
CA LYS A 225 -13.15 -21.52 -19.31
C LYS A 225 -12.85 -20.07 -19.68
N ARG A 226 -11.68 -19.58 -19.25
CA ARG A 226 -11.15 -18.24 -19.53
C ARG A 226 -9.71 -18.33 -20.05
N SER A 227 -9.28 -17.28 -20.73
CA SER A 227 -7.90 -17.12 -21.19
C SER A 227 -7.33 -15.80 -20.70
N TYR A 228 -6.05 -15.79 -20.34
CA TYR A 228 -5.34 -14.62 -19.80
C TYR A 228 -4.13 -14.24 -20.66
N ALA A 229 -3.65 -13.00 -20.53
CA ALA A 229 -2.51 -12.50 -21.31
C ALA A 229 -1.21 -13.24 -20.99
N VAL A 230 -1.00 -13.55 -19.71
CA VAL A 230 0.17 -14.25 -19.15
C VAL A 230 -0.32 -15.45 -18.35
N ALA A 231 0.45 -16.53 -18.37
CA ALA A 231 0.16 -17.75 -17.62
C ALA A 231 0.67 -17.65 -16.17
N PRO A 232 0.23 -18.50 -15.24
CA PRO A 232 0.92 -18.69 -13.97
C PRO A 232 2.31 -19.29 -14.21
N GLN A 233 3.32 -18.85 -13.46
CA GLN A 233 4.73 -19.23 -13.70
C GLN A 233 5.48 -19.42 -12.38
N ILE A 234 6.60 -20.14 -12.42
CA ILE A 234 7.55 -20.15 -11.30
C ILE A 234 8.57 -19.03 -11.53
N ILE A 235 8.64 -18.08 -10.60
CA ILE A 235 9.60 -16.96 -10.61
C ILE A 235 10.33 -17.00 -9.27
N ASP A 236 11.67 -17.08 -9.30
CA ASP A 236 12.52 -17.24 -8.10
C ASP A 236 12.03 -18.34 -7.14
N GLY A 237 11.60 -19.48 -7.70
CA GLY A 237 11.10 -20.62 -6.92
C GLY A 237 9.69 -20.45 -6.34
N LYS A 238 9.00 -19.34 -6.62
CA LYS A 238 7.64 -19.07 -6.15
C LYS A 238 6.62 -19.23 -7.28
N LEU A 239 5.48 -19.84 -6.97
CA LEU A 239 4.34 -19.84 -7.88
C LEU A 239 3.75 -18.43 -7.94
N MET A 240 3.84 -17.81 -9.10
CA MET A 240 3.31 -16.48 -9.37
C MET A 240 2.07 -16.56 -10.25
N LEU A 241 1.05 -15.79 -9.88
CA LEU A 241 -0.23 -15.70 -10.56
C LEU A 241 -0.41 -14.29 -11.15
N PRO A 242 -0.89 -14.13 -12.40
CA PRO A 242 -1.26 -12.83 -12.91
C PRO A 242 -2.29 -12.12 -12.01
N LEU A 243 -2.12 -10.81 -11.80
CA LEU A 243 -3.04 -9.98 -11.02
C LEU A 243 -4.49 -10.12 -11.48
N LYS A 244 -4.72 -10.24 -12.79
CA LYS A 244 -6.08 -10.41 -13.34
C LYS A 244 -6.72 -11.75 -12.96
N MET A 245 -5.94 -12.82 -12.82
CA MET A 245 -6.45 -14.09 -12.29
C MET A 245 -6.78 -13.96 -10.80
N ALA A 246 -5.94 -13.28 -10.01
CA ALA A 246 -6.25 -13.00 -8.60
C ALA A 246 -7.55 -12.18 -8.46
N GLN A 247 -7.72 -11.14 -9.29
CA GLN A 247 -8.94 -10.34 -9.35
C GLN A 247 -10.19 -11.20 -9.57
N ASP A 248 -10.14 -12.09 -10.56
CA ASP A 248 -11.27 -12.96 -10.91
C ASP A 248 -11.52 -14.04 -9.85
N LEU A 249 -10.48 -14.57 -9.19
CA LEU A 249 -10.61 -15.55 -8.11
C LEU A 249 -11.36 -14.98 -6.90
N PHE A 250 -11.01 -13.76 -6.49
CA PHE A 250 -11.57 -13.13 -5.28
C PHE A 250 -12.80 -12.25 -5.55
N ALA A 251 -13.15 -12.02 -6.82
CA ALA A 251 -14.05 -10.93 -7.23
C ALA A 251 -13.63 -9.58 -6.63
N ALA A 252 -12.32 -9.33 -6.55
CA ALA A 252 -11.77 -8.18 -5.85
C ALA A 252 -11.80 -6.90 -6.69
N LYS A 253 -11.99 -5.76 -6.04
CA LYS A 253 -11.58 -4.45 -6.57
C LYS A 253 -10.06 -4.33 -6.45
N ILE A 254 -9.43 -3.77 -7.48
CA ILE A 254 -7.98 -3.57 -7.53
C ILE A 254 -7.67 -2.08 -7.44
N THR A 255 -6.73 -1.72 -6.56
CA THR A 255 -6.02 -0.43 -6.65
C THR A 255 -4.55 -0.68 -6.95
N VAL A 256 -3.96 0.20 -7.76
CA VAL A 256 -2.54 0.16 -8.07
C VAL A 256 -1.93 1.37 -7.39
N ASP A 257 -1.10 1.11 -6.40
CA ASP A 257 -0.46 2.13 -5.60
C ASP A 257 0.82 2.53 -6.34
N LYS A 258 0.84 3.75 -6.86
CA LYS A 258 1.97 4.32 -7.59
C LYS A 258 2.66 5.34 -6.70
N SER A 259 3.98 5.25 -6.63
CA SER A 259 4.79 6.22 -5.92
C SER A 259 5.43 7.17 -6.92
N GLN A 260 5.45 8.46 -6.56
CA GLN A 260 6.13 9.51 -7.29
C GLN A 260 6.99 10.29 -6.31
N ILE A 261 8.30 10.32 -6.55
CA ILE A 261 9.23 11.11 -5.76
C ILE A 261 10.18 11.80 -6.74
N GLY A 262 10.07 13.13 -6.84
CA GLY A 262 10.86 13.95 -7.75
C GLY A 262 10.20 14.19 -9.11
N HIS A 263 10.99 14.10 -10.19
CA HIS A 263 10.61 14.51 -11.55
C HIS A 263 9.33 13.78 -12.05
N PRO A 264 8.37 14.47 -12.72
CA PRO A 264 7.04 13.93 -13.08
C PRO A 264 7.04 12.72 -14.03
N SER A 265 8.19 12.32 -14.55
CA SER A 265 8.39 11.16 -15.43
C SER A 265 8.69 9.84 -14.69
N SER A 266 8.82 9.85 -13.36
CA SER A 266 9.30 8.71 -12.55
C SER A 266 8.20 7.96 -11.79
N SER A 267 7.00 7.81 -12.37
CA SER A 267 5.94 7.01 -11.73
C SER A 267 6.22 5.52 -11.87
N TYR A 268 6.30 4.79 -10.76
CA TYR A 268 6.41 3.33 -10.75
C TYR A 268 5.30 2.72 -9.91
N ILE A 269 5.04 1.43 -10.12
CA ILE A 269 4.10 0.65 -9.30
C ILE A 269 4.86 0.20 -8.05
N ASP A 270 4.41 0.66 -6.90
CA ASP A 270 4.99 0.33 -5.61
C ASP A 270 4.28 -0.88 -4.98
N ALA A 271 2.95 -0.91 -5.08
CA ALA A 271 2.14 -2.00 -4.61
C ALA A 271 0.86 -2.16 -5.43
N VAL A 272 0.21 -3.30 -5.26
CA VAL A 272 -1.19 -3.49 -5.66
C VAL A 272 -2.00 -3.91 -4.46
N THR A 273 -3.21 -3.39 -4.35
CA THR A 273 -4.11 -3.72 -3.25
C THR A 273 -5.37 -4.40 -3.79
N LEU A 274 -5.65 -5.59 -3.28
CA LEU A 274 -6.85 -6.38 -3.55
C LEU A 274 -7.87 -6.11 -2.44
N ILE A 275 -9.07 -5.70 -2.82
CA ILE A 275 -10.12 -5.29 -1.89
C ILE A 275 -11.35 -6.16 -2.12
N THR A 276 -11.79 -6.81 -1.05
CA THR A 276 -13.08 -7.52 -0.94
C THR A 276 -13.84 -6.94 0.25
N ASP A 277 -15.07 -7.38 0.47
CA ASP A 277 -15.88 -6.93 1.61
C ASP A 277 -15.24 -7.28 2.96
N THR A 278 -14.37 -8.31 3.01
CA THR A 278 -13.78 -8.81 4.26
C THR A 278 -12.29 -8.54 4.41
N THR A 279 -11.56 -8.36 3.31
CA THR A 279 -10.09 -8.22 3.32
C THR A 279 -9.61 -7.14 2.35
N LYS A 280 -8.69 -6.28 2.82
CA LYS A 280 -7.87 -5.38 2.01
C LYS A 280 -6.42 -5.86 2.10
N LEU A 281 -5.93 -6.49 1.05
CA LEU A 281 -4.58 -7.04 1.00
C LEU A 281 -3.68 -6.22 0.08
N THR A 282 -2.67 -5.56 0.65
CA THR A 282 -1.62 -4.85 -0.09
C THR A 282 -0.43 -5.79 -0.33
N VAL A 283 -0.01 -5.87 -1.59
CA VAL A 283 1.12 -6.67 -2.04
C VAL A 283 2.14 -5.72 -2.67
N PRO A 284 3.31 -5.52 -2.06
CA PRO A 284 4.38 -4.73 -2.66
C PRO A 284 4.81 -5.34 -4.00
N VAL A 285 5.31 -4.52 -4.93
CA VAL A 285 5.71 -4.95 -6.27
C VAL A 285 7.15 -4.52 -6.52
N ASN A 286 8.01 -5.46 -6.89
CA ASN A 286 9.32 -5.14 -7.46
C ASN A 286 9.15 -4.87 -8.96
N ASP A 287 8.97 -3.60 -9.31
CA ASP A 287 8.82 -3.15 -10.70
C ASP A 287 10.12 -3.29 -11.52
N LEU A 288 11.27 -3.40 -10.85
CA LEU A 288 12.58 -3.50 -11.47
C LEU A 288 12.98 -4.94 -11.83
N TYR A 289 12.21 -5.94 -11.41
CA TYR A 289 12.58 -7.35 -11.53
C TYR A 289 12.97 -7.75 -12.97
N GLU A 290 12.10 -7.49 -13.96
CA GLU A 290 12.34 -7.87 -15.36
C GLU A 290 13.60 -7.22 -15.95
N ALA A 291 13.90 -5.98 -15.55
CA ALA A 291 15.07 -5.25 -16.03
C ALA A 291 16.39 -5.84 -15.52
N TYR A 292 16.39 -6.46 -14.33
CA TYR A 292 17.63 -6.90 -13.67
C TYR A 292 17.77 -8.40 -13.45
N ILE A 293 16.71 -9.20 -13.65
CA ILE A 293 16.75 -10.67 -13.48
C ILE A 293 17.85 -11.31 -14.33
N GLY A 294 18.13 -10.75 -15.51
CA GLY A 294 19.21 -11.20 -16.38
C GLY A 294 20.61 -11.13 -15.76
N TYR A 295 20.79 -10.43 -14.63
CA TYR A 295 22.04 -10.33 -13.88
C TYR A 295 22.07 -11.20 -12.61
N TYR A 296 20.93 -11.72 -12.17
CA TYR A 296 20.87 -12.46 -10.91
C TYR A 296 21.66 -13.77 -11.02
N GLY A 297 22.45 -14.06 -9.99
CA GLY A 297 23.39 -15.18 -9.95
C GLY A 297 24.62 -15.03 -10.84
N LYS A 298 24.68 -14.02 -11.73
CA LYS A 298 25.85 -13.77 -12.57
C LYS A 298 26.96 -13.12 -11.78
N THR A 299 28.18 -13.41 -12.23
CA THR A 299 29.38 -12.71 -11.78
C THR A 299 29.40 -11.30 -12.37
N VAL A 300 29.57 -10.30 -11.51
CA VAL A 300 29.77 -8.90 -11.86
C VAL A 300 30.91 -8.31 -11.01
N TRP A 301 31.44 -7.16 -11.39
CA TRP A 301 32.50 -6.46 -10.64
C TRP A 301 31.96 -5.17 -10.05
N VAL A 302 32.01 -5.03 -8.73
CA VAL A 302 31.48 -3.84 -8.03
C VAL A 302 32.54 -2.72 -8.00
N HIS A 303 32.23 -1.58 -8.59
CA HIS A 303 33.06 -0.38 -8.59
C HIS A 303 32.71 0.48 -7.36
N THR A 304 33.50 0.35 -6.30
CA THR A 304 33.21 0.97 -5.00
C THR A 304 33.49 2.47 -4.96
N ALA A 305 34.08 3.03 -6.02
CA ALA A 305 34.22 4.49 -6.16
C ALA A 305 32.87 5.20 -6.41
N HIS A 306 31.86 4.46 -6.91
CA HIS A 306 30.54 5.04 -7.23
C HIS A 306 29.46 4.74 -6.18
N THR A 307 29.77 3.98 -5.14
CA THR A 307 28.77 3.62 -4.12
C THR A 307 29.42 3.20 -2.81
N LEU A 308 28.79 3.55 -1.69
CA LEU A 308 29.15 3.03 -0.38
C LEU A 308 28.43 1.72 -0.11
N ILE A 309 29.18 0.68 0.23
CA ILE A 309 28.61 -0.63 0.52
C ILE A 309 28.23 -0.74 2.00
N SER A 310 27.07 -1.32 2.27
CA SER A 310 26.62 -1.65 3.62
C SER A 310 26.30 -3.14 3.78
N ASP A 311 26.38 -3.64 5.01
CA ASP A 311 25.75 -4.90 5.38
C ASP A 311 24.22 -4.74 5.51
N LEU A 312 23.50 -5.83 5.79
CA LEU A 312 22.05 -5.81 5.95
C LEU A 312 21.59 -5.11 7.25
N SER A 313 22.50 -4.80 8.17
CA SER A 313 22.25 -4.02 9.38
C SER A 313 22.49 -2.52 9.16
N GLY A 314 22.97 -2.11 7.98
CA GLY A 314 23.24 -0.73 7.62
C GLY A 314 24.65 -0.24 7.98
N ASN A 315 25.54 -1.11 8.45
CA ASN A 315 26.92 -0.72 8.73
C ASN A 315 27.72 -0.65 7.43
N TYR A 316 28.52 0.40 7.25
CA TYR A 316 29.40 0.50 6.09
C TYR A 316 30.51 -0.55 6.14
N VAL A 317 30.74 -1.19 4.99
CA VAL A 317 31.74 -2.25 4.84
C VAL A 317 32.69 -1.90 3.70
N ASN A 318 33.99 -1.97 3.98
CA ASN A 318 35.01 -1.82 2.96
C ASN A 318 35.09 -3.11 2.13
N ILE A 319 34.62 -3.04 0.89
CA ILE A 319 34.85 -4.06 -0.13
C ILE A 319 35.90 -3.52 -1.09
N LYS A 320 36.86 -4.38 -1.45
CA LYS A 320 37.91 -4.05 -2.43
C LYS A 320 37.29 -3.53 -3.72
N ASN A 321 37.85 -2.47 -4.28
CA ASN A 321 37.36 -1.93 -5.55
C ASN A 321 37.46 -2.96 -6.67
N LEU A 322 36.45 -3.00 -7.54
CA LEU A 322 36.27 -3.99 -8.60
C LEU A 322 36.26 -5.43 -8.10
N ALA A 323 35.82 -5.69 -6.87
CA ALA A 323 35.66 -7.05 -6.38
C ALA A 323 34.63 -7.83 -7.21
N GLN A 324 34.95 -9.10 -7.48
CA GLN A 324 34.00 -10.03 -8.07
C GLN A 324 32.89 -10.38 -7.06
N VAL A 325 31.64 -10.15 -7.45
CA VAL A 325 30.45 -10.42 -6.63
C VAL A 325 29.38 -11.14 -7.43
N LYS A 326 28.41 -11.73 -6.73
CA LYS A 326 27.21 -12.30 -7.36
C LYS A 326 26.00 -11.45 -7.03
N LEU A 327 25.44 -10.76 -8.02
CA LEU A 327 24.22 -9.99 -7.83
C LEU A 327 23.06 -10.94 -7.54
N THR A 328 22.27 -10.68 -6.52
CA THR A 328 21.15 -11.54 -6.10
C THR A 328 19.80 -10.88 -6.24
N LYS A 329 19.74 -9.56 -6.12
CA LYS A 329 18.49 -8.82 -6.10
C LYS A 329 18.74 -7.35 -6.42
N VAL A 330 17.79 -6.70 -7.07
CA VAL A 330 17.76 -5.24 -7.20
C VAL A 330 16.34 -4.81 -6.86
N GLU A 331 16.23 -3.83 -5.97
CA GLU A 331 14.95 -3.29 -5.52
C GLU A 331 15.00 -1.79 -5.43
N ARG A 332 13.82 -1.18 -5.48
CA ARG A 332 13.69 0.24 -5.23
C ARG A 332 13.79 0.53 -3.74
N ASN A 333 14.52 1.57 -3.40
CA ASN A 333 14.58 2.14 -2.06
C ASN A 333 13.59 3.32 -1.98
N ILE A 334 13.83 4.37 -2.77
CA ILE A 334 12.96 5.55 -2.82
C ILE A 334 13.13 6.29 -4.16
N GLY A 335 12.04 6.60 -4.85
CA GLY A 335 12.14 7.25 -6.17
C GLY A 335 13.03 6.43 -7.12
N ASP A 336 13.99 7.07 -7.78
CA ASP A 336 14.99 6.38 -8.63
C ASP A 336 16.19 5.80 -7.87
N LEU A 337 16.26 5.94 -6.54
CA LEU A 337 17.26 5.25 -5.73
C LEU A 337 16.88 3.77 -5.61
N ILE A 338 17.85 2.92 -5.96
CA ILE A 338 17.76 1.48 -5.94
C ILE A 338 18.82 0.90 -5.01
N ASP A 339 18.48 -0.21 -4.38
CA ASP A 339 19.39 -1.05 -3.61
C ASP A 339 19.68 -2.32 -4.42
N ALA A 340 20.95 -2.52 -4.74
CA ALA A 340 21.45 -3.75 -5.32
C ALA A 340 22.05 -4.64 -4.23
N TYR A 341 21.53 -5.86 -4.11
CA TYR A 341 21.99 -6.86 -3.17
C TYR A 341 22.90 -7.85 -3.88
N PHE A 342 24.02 -8.18 -3.26
CA PHE A 342 24.99 -9.12 -3.82
C PHE A 342 25.68 -9.93 -2.74
N VAL A 343 26.17 -11.11 -3.12
CA VAL A 343 26.98 -11.98 -2.27
C VAL A 343 28.46 -11.76 -2.58
N TYR A 344 29.24 -11.51 -1.53
CA TYR A 344 30.69 -11.45 -1.56
C TYR A 344 31.25 -12.24 -0.38
N LYS A 345 32.17 -13.17 -0.65
CA LYS A 345 32.78 -14.06 0.37
C LYS A 345 31.74 -14.73 1.31
N GLY A 346 30.62 -15.18 0.75
CA GLY A 346 29.56 -15.89 1.48
C GLY A 346 28.62 -15.02 2.33
N LYS A 347 28.78 -13.69 2.30
CA LYS A 347 27.90 -12.73 2.99
C LYS A 347 27.17 -11.85 1.99
N THR A 348 25.96 -11.42 2.37
CA THR A 348 25.14 -10.51 1.55
C THR A 348 25.38 -9.07 1.96
N TYR A 349 25.55 -8.21 0.96
CA TYR A 349 25.74 -6.78 1.10
C TYR A 349 24.77 -6.01 0.20
N LYS A 350 24.73 -4.70 0.43
CA LYS A 350 23.84 -3.77 -0.26
C LYS A 350 24.63 -2.57 -0.80
N ALA A 351 24.41 -2.26 -2.07
CA ALA A 351 24.91 -1.06 -2.75
C ALA A 351 23.71 -0.16 -3.12
N PRO A 352 23.50 0.97 -2.42
CA PRO A 352 22.55 1.99 -2.83
C PRO A 352 23.12 2.81 -4.00
N MET A 353 22.29 3.12 -4.99
CA MET A 353 22.66 3.98 -6.13
C MET A 353 21.42 4.54 -6.82
N VAL A 354 21.60 5.55 -7.67
CA VAL A 354 20.55 5.94 -8.62
C VAL A 354 20.47 4.88 -9.72
N LYS A 355 19.26 4.56 -10.18
CA LYS A 355 19.01 3.53 -11.20
C LYS A 355 19.86 3.69 -12.46
N SER A 356 20.10 4.92 -12.93
CA SER A 356 20.95 5.22 -14.09
C SER A 356 22.38 4.74 -13.93
N ASP A 357 22.83 4.58 -12.68
CA ASP A 357 24.23 4.39 -12.35
C ASP A 357 24.62 2.93 -12.25
N PHE A 358 23.64 2.03 -12.35
CA PHE A 358 23.83 0.59 -12.20
C PHE A 358 25.00 0.06 -13.06
N LYS A 359 25.13 0.52 -14.31
CA LYS A 359 26.20 0.07 -15.22
C LYS A 359 27.60 0.59 -14.88
N TYR A 360 27.70 1.67 -14.11
CA TYR A 360 28.96 2.24 -13.64
C TYR A 360 29.37 1.62 -12.31
N VAL A 361 28.38 1.26 -11.47
CA VAL A 361 28.60 0.58 -10.20
C VAL A 361 28.85 -0.92 -10.38
N PHE A 362 28.18 -1.58 -11.30
CA PHE A 362 28.38 -3.01 -11.59
C PHE A 362 28.78 -3.23 -13.04
N TYR A 363 30.06 -3.53 -13.24
CA TYR A 363 30.55 -4.01 -14.53
C TYR A 363 30.08 -5.44 -14.77
N THR A 364 29.46 -5.64 -15.93
CA THR A 364 28.94 -6.95 -16.36
C THR A 364 29.92 -7.69 -17.27
N SER A 365 30.97 -7.00 -17.73
CA SER A 365 32.17 -7.53 -18.37
C SER A 365 33.34 -7.52 -17.39
N ASN A 366 34.31 -8.41 -17.59
CA ASN A 366 35.50 -8.49 -16.75
C ASN A 366 36.46 -7.32 -17.04
N PRO A 367 36.64 -6.33 -16.12
CA PRO A 367 37.52 -5.19 -16.36
C PRO A 367 38.98 -5.62 -16.52
N TYR A 368 39.41 -6.70 -15.84
CA TYR A 368 40.79 -7.22 -15.93
C TYR A 368 41.10 -7.88 -17.28
N GLN A 369 40.08 -8.26 -18.04
CA GLN A 369 40.26 -8.79 -19.40
C GLN A 369 40.10 -7.67 -20.45
N GLN A 370 39.22 -6.71 -20.18
CA GLN A 370 39.02 -5.55 -21.05
C GLN A 370 40.27 -4.68 -21.10
N TYR A 371 40.90 -4.43 -19.95
CA TYR A 371 42.09 -3.59 -19.84
C TYR A 371 43.33 -4.43 -19.55
N LYS A 372 44.41 -4.21 -20.31
CA LYS A 372 45.67 -4.95 -20.18
C LYS A 372 46.69 -4.18 -19.32
N PHE A 373 46.25 -3.71 -18.16
CA PHE A 373 47.11 -2.93 -17.27
C PHE A 373 48.11 -3.80 -16.51
N SER A 374 49.20 -3.17 -16.04
CA SER A 374 50.19 -3.84 -15.21
C SER A 374 49.59 -4.22 -13.85
N GLN A 375 50.15 -5.24 -13.20
CA GLN A 375 49.76 -5.64 -11.84
C GLN A 375 49.93 -4.51 -10.82
N LYS A 376 50.94 -3.65 -11.01
CA LYS A 376 51.14 -2.45 -10.18
C LYS A 376 49.94 -1.52 -10.29
N HIS A 377 49.50 -1.20 -11.51
CA HIS A 377 48.37 -0.30 -11.72
C HIS A 377 47.04 -0.91 -11.26
N TRP A 378 46.84 -2.23 -11.44
CA TRP A 378 45.67 -2.90 -10.88
C TRP A 378 45.60 -2.80 -9.36
N ARG A 379 46.73 -3.02 -8.67
CA ARG A 379 46.77 -2.84 -7.21
C ARG A 379 46.39 -1.42 -6.80
N GLN A 380 46.91 -0.41 -7.51
CA GLN A 380 46.58 0.99 -7.22
C GLN A 380 45.08 1.27 -7.42
N ILE A 381 44.49 0.80 -8.52
CA ILE A 381 43.05 0.91 -8.81
C ILE A 381 42.20 0.27 -7.71
N GLU A 382 42.58 -0.94 -7.30
CA GLU A 382 41.89 -1.73 -6.28
C GLU A 382 41.92 -1.08 -4.88
N GLU A 383 42.96 -0.27 -4.62
CA GLU A 383 43.21 0.42 -3.36
C GLU A 383 42.77 1.90 -3.40
N HIS A 384 42.09 2.34 -4.47
CA HIS A 384 41.70 3.74 -4.69
C HIS A 384 42.88 4.73 -4.66
N THR A 385 44.05 4.31 -5.16
CA THR A 385 45.24 5.15 -5.28
C THR A 385 45.57 5.43 -6.75
N ILE A 386 46.23 6.56 -6.99
CA ILE A 386 46.70 6.97 -8.32
C ILE A 386 48.14 7.48 -8.24
N SER A 387 48.83 7.49 -9.36
CA SER A 387 50.16 8.10 -9.49
C SER A 387 50.34 8.67 -10.89
N THR A 388 51.29 9.60 -11.05
CA THR A 388 51.70 10.05 -12.38
C THR A 388 52.12 8.86 -13.26
N GLY A 389 51.91 9.01 -14.57
CA GLY A 389 52.10 7.94 -15.55
C GLY A 389 50.88 7.02 -15.76
N MET A 390 49.83 7.13 -14.94
CA MET A 390 48.57 6.40 -15.16
C MET A 390 47.74 7.04 -16.28
N THR A 391 46.94 6.22 -16.98
CA THR A 391 46.00 6.73 -17.99
C THR A 391 44.70 7.24 -17.38
N SER A 392 43.89 7.98 -18.15
CA SER A 392 42.58 8.42 -17.67
C SER A 392 41.68 7.23 -17.29
N ASP A 393 41.67 6.14 -18.05
CA ASP A 393 40.93 4.92 -17.71
C ASP A 393 41.38 4.31 -16.37
N MET A 394 42.70 4.29 -16.09
CA MET A 394 43.22 3.79 -14.81
C MET A 394 42.77 4.68 -13.65
N VAL A 395 42.81 6.00 -13.84
CA VAL A 395 42.35 6.95 -12.83
C VAL A 395 40.84 6.83 -12.62
N TYR A 396 40.05 6.72 -13.68
CA TYR A 396 38.59 6.55 -13.61
C TYR A 396 38.20 5.27 -12.87
N LEU A 397 38.85 4.14 -13.18
CA LEU A 397 38.60 2.89 -12.46
C LEU A 397 39.03 2.94 -10.99
N SER A 398 39.97 3.82 -10.64
CA SER A 398 40.45 4.01 -9.26
C SER A 398 39.54 4.97 -8.47
N TRP A 399 39.25 6.14 -9.01
CA TRP A 399 38.62 7.26 -8.28
C TRP A 399 37.17 7.54 -8.71
N GLY A 400 36.68 6.94 -9.79
CA GLY A 400 35.32 7.14 -10.28
C GLY A 400 35.12 8.46 -11.02
N TRP A 401 33.96 9.08 -10.84
CA TRP A 401 33.61 10.31 -11.54
C TRP A 401 34.39 11.50 -10.99
N TYR A 402 34.82 12.37 -11.90
CA TYR A 402 35.21 13.74 -11.59
C TYR A 402 33.96 14.64 -11.59
N ASP A 403 34.02 15.74 -10.85
CA ASP A 403 32.95 16.73 -10.79
C ASP A 403 32.98 17.67 -11.98
N GLN A 404 34.19 17.95 -12.49
CA GLN A 404 34.40 18.75 -13.70
C GLN A 404 35.47 18.14 -14.58
N ASN A 405 35.31 18.28 -15.91
CA ASN A 405 36.40 18.10 -16.84
C ASN A 405 36.48 19.16 -17.92
N MET A 406 37.69 19.39 -18.40
CA MET A 406 37.97 20.19 -19.59
C MET A 406 39.02 19.49 -20.45
N LYS A 407 38.71 19.31 -21.74
CA LYS A 407 39.61 18.67 -22.70
C LYS A 407 39.89 19.59 -23.88
N ASN A 408 41.18 19.83 -24.14
CA ASN A 408 41.65 20.63 -25.27
C ASN A 408 42.49 19.78 -26.21
N THR A 409 42.35 20.03 -27.52
CA THR A 409 43.13 19.37 -28.56
C THR A 409 43.98 20.40 -29.29
N TYR A 410 45.26 20.12 -29.39
CA TYR A 410 46.26 20.95 -30.06
C TYR A 410 46.96 20.13 -31.16
N SER A 411 47.73 20.80 -32.02
CA SER A 411 48.53 20.14 -33.06
C SER A 411 49.54 19.13 -32.51
N TRP A 412 49.99 19.33 -31.27
CA TRP A 412 50.99 18.49 -30.59
C TRP A 412 50.39 17.40 -29.69
N GLY A 413 49.07 17.39 -29.48
CA GLY A 413 48.43 16.42 -28.60
C GLY A 413 47.16 16.89 -27.93
N THR A 414 46.73 16.15 -26.92
CA THR A 414 45.54 16.47 -26.11
C THR A 414 45.94 16.74 -24.68
N THR A 415 45.21 17.65 -24.04
CA THR A 415 45.30 17.90 -22.61
C THR A 415 43.94 17.76 -21.98
N GLU A 416 43.88 17.16 -20.80
CA GLU A 416 42.63 16.98 -20.07
C GLU A 416 42.82 17.33 -18.59
N PHE A 417 41.88 18.08 -18.03
CA PHE A 417 41.86 18.50 -16.64
C PHE A 417 40.65 17.88 -15.97
N TRP A 418 40.86 17.18 -14.86
CA TRP A 418 39.77 16.68 -14.00
C TRP A 418 39.83 17.35 -12.64
N VAL A 419 38.66 17.70 -12.11
CA VAL A 419 38.50 18.28 -10.77
C VAL A 419 37.65 17.35 -9.94
N TYR A 420 38.13 17.03 -8.74
CA TYR A 420 37.39 16.34 -7.69
C TYR A 420 37.22 17.30 -6.51
N GLU A 421 36.02 17.83 -6.36
CA GLU A 421 35.67 18.86 -5.38
C GLU A 421 35.38 18.25 -4.01
N ARG A 422 35.71 18.99 -2.95
CA ARG A 422 35.39 18.63 -1.56
C ARG A 422 34.77 19.81 -0.82
N SER A 423 33.76 19.55 -0.01
CA SER A 423 32.95 20.58 0.66
C SER A 423 33.72 21.50 1.63
N TYR A 424 34.95 21.17 2.02
CA TYR A 424 35.76 21.94 2.99
C TYR A 424 37.23 22.09 2.57
N GLY A 425 37.48 22.28 1.27
CA GLY A 425 38.83 22.36 0.69
C GLY A 425 39.50 21.00 0.53
N GLY A 426 40.66 20.97 -0.13
CA GLY A 426 41.36 19.75 -0.49
C GLY A 426 40.93 19.17 -1.85
N ASP A 427 40.46 20.04 -2.74
CA ASP A 427 40.08 19.70 -4.11
C ASP A 427 41.28 19.08 -4.83
N LYS A 428 41.04 18.01 -5.58
CA LYS A 428 42.11 17.35 -6.36
C LYS A 428 41.98 17.76 -7.81
N TYR A 429 43.07 18.29 -8.35
CA TYR A 429 43.19 18.65 -9.75
C TYR A 429 44.16 17.69 -10.42
N LEU A 430 43.67 16.99 -11.44
CA LEU A 430 44.46 16.05 -12.23
C LEU A 430 44.67 16.62 -13.62
N TYR A 431 45.92 16.64 -14.07
CA TYR A 431 46.28 17.11 -15.41
C TYR A 431 46.88 15.98 -16.24
N PHE A 432 46.23 15.68 -17.35
CA PHE A 432 46.64 14.66 -18.31
C PHE A 432 47.19 15.32 -19.57
N VAL A 433 48.26 14.74 -20.11
CA VAL A 433 48.80 15.06 -21.43
C VAL A 433 48.88 13.78 -22.24
N ASN A 434 48.22 13.75 -23.40
CA ASN A 434 48.12 12.57 -24.26
C ASN A 434 47.69 11.30 -23.51
N ASP A 435 46.62 11.43 -22.71
CA ASP A 435 46.07 10.36 -21.87
C ASP A 435 47.02 9.84 -20.77
N VAL A 436 48.03 10.64 -20.37
CA VAL A 436 48.93 10.27 -19.27
C VAL A 436 48.88 11.33 -18.17
N LEU A 437 48.57 10.91 -16.96
CA LEU A 437 48.52 11.76 -15.77
C LEU A 437 49.92 12.34 -15.47
N GLN A 438 50.07 13.66 -15.60
CA GLN A 438 51.33 14.38 -15.40
C GLN A 438 51.41 15.05 -14.03
N SER A 439 50.28 15.55 -13.51
CA SER A 439 50.25 16.29 -12.25
C SER A 439 49.02 15.96 -11.42
N ILE A 440 49.22 15.96 -10.09
CA ILE A 440 48.19 15.82 -9.06
C ILE A 440 48.40 16.99 -8.09
N SER A 441 47.48 17.95 -8.10
CA SER A 441 47.54 19.11 -7.20
C SER A 441 46.40 19.09 -6.19
N THR A 442 46.62 19.70 -5.02
CA THR A 442 45.61 19.86 -3.96
C THR A 442 45.57 21.32 -3.54
N TYR A 443 44.39 21.90 -3.47
CA TYR A 443 44.20 23.29 -3.05
C TYR A 443 43.23 23.41 -1.88
#